data_AF-A0A847ENR9-F1
#
_entry.id   AF-A0A847ENR9-F1
#
_cell.length_a   1.000
_cell.length_b   1.000
_cell.length_c   1.000
_cell.angle_alpha   90.00
_cell.angle_beta   90.00
_cell.angle_gamma   90.00
#
_symmetry.space_group_name_H-M   'P 1'
#
loop_
_entity.id
_entity.type
_entity.pdbx_description
1 polymer ?
#
loop_
_entity_poly.entity_id
_entity_poly.type
_entity_poly.pdbx_seq_one_letter_code
_entity_poly.pdbx_strand_id
1 'polypeptide(L)'
;QSAFTLTSYIDGVQPLTGAFDGFLVHSRGGAAAPLRVESGGIDIASSLGGEPTLIRTDGAAPIIVLETENDVVGLLGYLPARQPDDDRLRLWEMAGTSHADLYQVGGIEDVLGCPTPVNAGPQHFVVKAALRHLTRWITDGTPPPEAPRLEVDDATGTYVVDDDGIVAGGIRTPLVDVPVDRLSGEASPEASVACLLFGSTTPLADDRLAELYPDADTYLAAFEASADEVIAAGFVLDDDRDALLAEAQPDRIP
;
A
#
# COMPACT_ATOMS: atom_id res chain seq x y z
N GLN A 1 1.22 -16.01 0.76
CA GLN A 1 1.49 -14.71 1.40
C GLN A 1 2.26 -14.98 2.70
N SER A 2 3.41 -14.34 2.89
CA SER A 2 4.36 -14.57 4.00
C SER A 2 4.17 -13.65 5.21
N ALA A 3 3.50 -12.51 5.06
CA ALA A 3 3.26 -11.57 6.15
C ALA A 3 2.31 -12.13 7.25
N PHE A 4 1.43 -13.10 6.92
CA PHE A 4 0.68 -13.88 7.93
C PHE A 4 1.63 -14.61 8.89
N THR A 5 2.66 -15.27 8.36
CA THR A 5 3.64 -16.01 9.18
C THR A 5 4.62 -15.06 9.87
N LEU A 6 4.90 -13.90 9.28
CA LEU A 6 5.72 -12.87 9.91
C LEU A 6 5.04 -12.29 11.17
N THR A 7 3.72 -12.08 11.13
CA THR A 7 2.94 -11.69 12.32
C THR A 7 3.11 -12.72 13.45
N SER A 8 2.93 -14.02 13.13
CA SER A 8 3.14 -15.10 14.10
C SER A 8 4.57 -15.17 14.64
N TYR A 9 5.56 -14.88 13.79
CA TYR A 9 6.96 -14.84 14.19
C TYR A 9 7.22 -13.69 15.16
N ILE A 10 6.77 -12.48 14.83
CA ILE A 10 6.96 -11.29 15.67
C ILE A 10 6.32 -11.50 17.04
N ASP A 11 5.12 -12.07 17.11
CA ASP A 11 4.41 -12.20 18.37
C ASP A 11 4.85 -13.41 19.21
N GLY A 12 5.22 -14.51 18.55
CA GLY A 12 5.42 -15.81 19.18
C GLY A 12 6.89 -16.26 19.28
N VAL A 13 7.77 -15.81 18.39
CA VAL A 13 9.15 -16.33 18.27
C VAL A 13 10.19 -15.27 18.57
N GLN A 14 10.02 -14.06 18.04
CA GLN A 14 10.94 -12.95 18.28
C GLN A 14 11.15 -12.66 19.78
N PRO A 15 10.13 -12.68 20.67
CA PRO A 15 10.32 -12.41 22.09
C PRO A 15 11.19 -13.46 22.81
N LEU A 16 11.32 -14.65 22.23
CA LEU A 16 12.12 -15.75 22.78
C LEU A 16 13.56 -15.73 22.28
N THR A 17 13.79 -15.15 21.10
CA THR A 17 15.05 -15.30 20.37
C THR A 17 15.81 -13.99 20.21
N GLY A 18 15.11 -12.86 20.07
CA GLY A 18 15.71 -11.56 19.76
C GLY A 18 16.52 -11.60 18.45
N ALA A 19 16.11 -12.41 17.47
CA ALA A 19 16.95 -12.74 16.32
C ALA A 19 17.05 -11.62 15.28
N PHE A 20 16.02 -10.76 15.18
CA PHE A 20 15.98 -9.64 14.26
C PHE A 20 15.91 -8.30 15.00
N ASP A 21 16.59 -7.30 14.46
CA ASP A 21 16.62 -5.95 15.05
C ASP A 21 15.46 -5.06 14.59
N GLY A 22 14.69 -5.46 13.59
CA GLY A 22 13.52 -4.71 13.10
C GLY A 22 12.75 -5.47 12.03
N PHE A 23 11.51 -5.03 11.76
CA PHE A 23 10.59 -5.69 10.84
C PHE A 23 9.93 -4.70 9.88
N LEU A 24 9.93 -5.05 8.59
CA LEU A 24 9.05 -4.46 7.59
C LEU A 24 8.01 -5.52 7.21
N VAL A 25 6.77 -5.31 7.61
CA VAL A 25 5.65 -6.20 7.38
C VAL A 25 4.80 -5.61 6.25
N HIS A 26 5.00 -6.11 5.04
CA HIS A 26 4.28 -5.62 3.86
C HIS A 26 3.06 -6.50 3.55
N SER A 27 1.90 -5.86 3.37
CA SER A 27 0.65 -6.48 2.95
C SER A 27 0.21 -7.65 3.85
N ARG A 28 0.11 -7.43 5.16
CA ARG A 28 -0.37 -8.48 6.08
C ARG A 28 -1.90 -8.49 6.09
N GLY A 29 -2.50 -9.67 6.26
CA GLY A 29 -3.94 -9.74 6.52
C GLY A 29 -4.28 -9.47 7.99
N GLY A 30 -5.59 -9.48 8.26
CA GLY A 30 -6.12 -9.25 9.61
C GLY A 30 -5.63 -10.28 10.63
N ALA A 31 -5.57 -11.56 10.25
CA ALA A 31 -5.13 -12.63 11.14
C ALA A 31 -3.60 -12.88 11.08
N ALA A 32 -3.10 -13.67 12.02
CA ALA A 32 -1.80 -14.32 11.96
C ALA A 32 -1.93 -15.78 11.50
N ALA A 33 -0.89 -16.33 10.87
CA ALA A 33 -0.85 -17.76 10.58
C ALA A 33 -0.73 -18.59 11.87
N PRO A 34 -1.29 -19.81 11.93
CA PRO A 34 -1.06 -20.70 13.07
C PRO A 34 0.42 -21.13 13.15
N LEU A 35 0.97 -21.22 14.37
CA LEU A 35 2.33 -21.75 14.60
C LEU A 35 2.43 -23.27 14.36
N ARG A 36 1.30 -23.97 14.40
CA ARG A 36 1.21 -25.41 14.15
C ARG A 36 -0.12 -25.76 13.50
N VAL A 37 -0.07 -26.68 12.54
CA VAL A 37 -1.24 -27.37 11.98
C VAL A 37 -1.15 -28.86 12.33
N GLU A 38 -2.30 -29.52 12.54
CA GLU A 38 -2.33 -30.94 12.93
C GLU A 38 -1.85 -31.88 11.82
N SER A 39 -2.14 -31.52 10.57
CA SER A 39 -1.66 -32.23 9.38
C SER A 39 -1.54 -31.27 8.20
N GLY A 40 -0.62 -31.56 7.26
CA GLY A 40 -0.37 -30.70 6.10
C GLY A 40 0.53 -29.49 6.39
N GLY A 41 0.55 -28.52 5.45
CA GLY A 41 1.19 -27.23 5.60
C GLY A 41 0.20 -26.15 6.03
N ILE A 42 0.70 -24.96 6.39
CA ILE A 42 -0.16 -23.80 6.65
C ILE A 42 -0.88 -23.41 5.35
N ASP A 43 -2.21 -23.35 5.42
CA ASP A 43 -3.05 -22.94 4.31
C ASP A 43 -3.39 -21.44 4.40
N ILE A 44 -3.20 -20.72 3.29
CA ILE A 44 -3.47 -19.28 3.21
C ILE A 44 -4.97 -19.02 3.36
N ALA A 45 -5.84 -19.84 2.76
CA ALA A 45 -7.28 -19.62 2.83
C ALA A 45 -7.79 -19.71 4.27
N SER A 46 -7.26 -20.65 5.07
CA SER A 46 -7.55 -20.72 6.50
C SER A 46 -7.08 -19.50 7.29
N SER A 47 -5.99 -18.84 6.85
CA SER A 47 -5.46 -17.65 7.52
C SER A 47 -6.29 -16.40 7.20
N LEU A 48 -6.86 -16.28 6.00
CA LEU A 48 -7.69 -15.12 5.61
C LEU A 48 -8.94 -14.97 6.50
N GLY A 49 -9.54 -16.08 6.91
CA GLY A 49 -10.72 -16.10 7.79
C GLY A 49 -10.40 -16.23 9.29
N GLY A 50 -9.14 -16.06 9.68
CA GLY A 50 -8.71 -16.18 11.08
C GLY A 50 -9.13 -15.00 11.94
N GLU A 51 -8.97 -15.15 13.25
CA GLU A 51 -9.21 -14.07 14.22
C GLU A 51 -8.23 -12.91 13.98
N PRO A 52 -8.71 -11.65 13.93
CA PRO A 52 -7.84 -10.48 13.84
C PRO A 52 -6.78 -10.46 14.93
N THR A 53 -5.53 -10.27 14.55
CA THR A 53 -4.38 -10.35 15.46
C THR A 53 -3.58 -9.05 15.39
N LEU A 54 -3.43 -8.37 16.53
CA LEU A 54 -2.55 -7.20 16.64
C LEU A 54 -1.11 -7.66 16.84
N ILE A 55 -0.15 -6.92 16.27
CA ILE A 55 1.27 -7.15 16.51
C ILE A 55 1.64 -6.59 17.89
N ARG A 56 2.36 -7.39 18.68
CA ARG A 56 2.90 -6.99 19.97
C ARG A 56 3.95 -5.89 19.83
N THR A 57 3.83 -4.88 20.68
CA THR A 57 4.77 -3.74 20.74
C THR A 57 5.58 -3.69 22.03
N ASP A 58 5.56 -4.75 22.85
CA ASP A 58 6.31 -4.84 24.11
C ASP A 58 7.75 -5.39 23.95
N GLY A 59 8.21 -5.62 22.72
CA GLY A 59 9.57 -6.08 22.38
C GLY A 59 10.61 -4.97 22.22
N ALA A 60 11.79 -5.29 21.69
CA ALA A 60 12.92 -4.34 21.46
C ALA A 60 13.20 -3.98 19.98
N ALA A 61 12.66 -4.72 19.01
CA ALA A 61 12.73 -4.39 17.58
C ALA A 61 11.63 -3.41 17.12
N PRO A 62 11.93 -2.31 16.38
CA PRO A 62 10.93 -1.50 15.67
C PRO A 62 10.24 -2.25 14.53
N ILE A 63 9.01 -1.85 14.23
CA ILE A 63 8.14 -2.47 13.23
C ILE A 63 7.53 -1.39 12.34
N ILE A 64 7.62 -1.57 11.03
CA ILE A 64 6.80 -0.85 10.06
C ILE A 64 5.82 -1.86 9.48
N VAL A 65 4.52 -1.60 9.61
CA VAL A 65 3.48 -2.27 8.85
C VAL A 65 3.15 -1.39 7.66
N LEU A 66 3.20 -1.96 6.46
CA LEU A 66 2.96 -1.25 5.22
C LEU A 66 1.85 -1.97 4.46
N GLU A 67 0.72 -1.30 4.27
CA GLU A 67 -0.46 -1.86 3.61
C GLU A 67 -0.77 -1.09 2.33
N THR A 68 -1.11 -1.83 1.28
CA THR A 68 -1.67 -1.24 0.06
C THR A 68 -3.17 -0.98 0.28
N GLU A 69 -3.77 -0.14 -0.57
CA GLU A 69 -5.23 0.06 -0.54
C GLU A 69 -5.98 -1.26 -0.72
N ASN A 70 -5.48 -2.20 -1.50
CA ASN A 70 -6.14 -3.51 -1.62
C ASN A 70 -6.12 -4.33 -0.32
N ASP A 71 -5.07 -4.23 0.47
CA ASP A 71 -4.87 -5.10 1.64
C ASP A 71 -5.77 -4.74 2.83
N VAL A 72 -6.13 -3.46 2.97
CA VAL A 72 -6.89 -2.94 4.12
C VAL A 72 -8.32 -3.49 4.16
N VAL A 73 -9.11 -3.29 3.11
CA VAL A 73 -10.52 -3.74 3.04
C VAL A 73 -10.70 -5.00 2.18
N GLY A 74 -9.81 -5.24 1.20
CA GLY A 74 -9.97 -6.28 0.19
C GLY A 74 -9.74 -7.70 0.71
N LEU A 75 -9.19 -8.57 -0.15
CA LEU A 75 -9.10 -10.01 0.14
C LEU A 75 -8.37 -10.32 1.46
N LEU A 76 -7.32 -9.55 1.80
CA LEU A 76 -6.55 -9.77 3.02
C LEU A 76 -7.23 -9.27 4.29
N GLY A 77 -8.17 -8.33 4.17
CA GLY A 77 -9.00 -7.81 5.25
C GLY A 77 -8.18 -7.36 6.47
N TYR A 78 -7.17 -6.51 6.27
CA TYR A 78 -6.33 -6.02 7.37
C TYR A 78 -7.05 -5.12 8.38
N LEU A 79 -8.09 -4.39 7.95
CA LEU A 79 -8.76 -3.34 8.75
C LEU A 79 -9.08 -3.74 10.21
N PRO A 80 -9.61 -4.94 10.53
CA PRO A 80 -9.90 -5.33 11.91
C PRO A 80 -8.66 -5.48 12.81
N ALA A 81 -7.47 -5.57 12.21
CA ALA A 81 -6.17 -5.61 12.89
C ALA A 81 -5.37 -4.30 12.78
N ARG A 82 -5.99 -3.24 12.22
CA ARG A 82 -5.43 -1.89 12.18
C ARG A 82 -5.16 -1.42 13.61
N GLN A 83 -3.94 -0.95 13.86
CA GLN A 83 -3.50 -0.48 15.18
C GLN A 83 -2.91 0.94 15.09
N PRO A 84 -3.02 1.75 16.16
CA PRO A 84 -2.41 3.06 16.20
C PRO A 84 -0.88 2.95 16.16
N ASP A 85 -0.23 4.01 15.70
CA ASP A 85 1.22 4.17 15.85
C ASP A 85 1.59 4.26 17.34
N ASP A 86 2.77 3.76 17.70
CA ASP A 86 3.35 3.90 19.03
C ASP A 86 4.87 4.03 18.97
N ASP A 87 5.59 4.00 20.09
CA ASP A 87 7.05 4.13 20.10
C ASP A 87 7.79 3.02 19.33
N ARG A 88 7.10 1.95 18.93
CA ARG A 88 7.66 0.72 18.36
C ARG A 88 7.07 0.33 17.01
N LEU A 89 5.88 0.82 16.68
CA LEU A 89 5.17 0.48 15.46
C LEU A 89 4.74 1.75 14.72
N ARG A 90 4.99 1.72 13.41
CA ARG A 90 4.42 2.66 12.43
C ARG A 90 3.61 1.86 11.43
N LEU A 91 2.36 2.24 11.22
CA LEU A 91 1.53 1.74 10.14
C LEU A 91 1.48 2.79 9.04
N TRP A 92 1.76 2.38 7.82
CA TRP A 92 1.68 3.19 6.61
C TRP A 92 0.69 2.53 5.66
N GLU A 93 -0.25 3.30 5.13
CA GLU A 93 -1.27 2.81 4.20
C GLU A 93 -1.25 3.68 2.96
N MET A 94 -1.24 3.08 1.77
CA MET A 94 -0.95 3.79 0.52
C MET A 94 -2.20 3.85 -0.36
N ALA A 95 -2.68 5.06 -0.65
CA ALA A 95 -3.82 5.26 -1.55
C ALA A 95 -3.44 4.91 -3.00
N GLY A 96 -4.39 4.36 -3.76
CA GLY A 96 -4.22 4.03 -5.17
C GLY A 96 -3.26 2.87 -5.45
N THR A 97 -2.99 1.99 -4.47
CA THR A 97 -2.05 0.85 -4.63
C THR A 97 -2.73 -0.50 -4.45
N SER A 98 -2.18 -1.55 -5.05
CA SER A 98 -2.67 -2.93 -4.93
C SER A 98 -1.63 -3.88 -4.34
N HIS A 99 -2.08 -5.06 -3.89
CA HIS A 99 -1.20 -6.11 -3.33
C HIS A 99 -0.05 -6.50 -4.26
N ALA A 100 -0.31 -6.46 -5.57
CA ALA A 100 0.73 -6.48 -6.58
C ALA A 100 0.38 -5.52 -7.74
N ASP A 101 1.30 -4.63 -8.06
CA ASP A 101 1.12 -3.59 -9.07
C ASP A 101 1.77 -3.94 -10.42
N LEU A 102 1.53 -3.09 -11.41
CA LEU A 102 2.10 -3.20 -12.75
C LEU A 102 3.64 -3.25 -12.75
N TYR A 103 4.30 -2.59 -11.80
CA TYR A 103 5.76 -2.63 -11.69
C TYR A 103 6.26 -4.06 -11.38
N GLN A 104 5.52 -4.81 -10.57
CA GLN A 104 5.85 -6.19 -10.23
C GLN A 104 5.44 -7.20 -11.30
N VAL A 105 4.28 -7.02 -11.94
CA VAL A 105 3.67 -8.03 -12.82
C VAL A 105 3.62 -7.65 -14.30
N GLY A 106 4.09 -6.47 -14.70
CA GLY A 106 3.95 -5.95 -16.07
C GLY A 106 4.53 -6.87 -17.16
N GLY A 107 5.54 -7.68 -16.84
CA GLY A 107 6.08 -8.69 -17.76
C GLY A 107 5.12 -9.84 -18.09
N ILE A 108 4.00 -9.98 -17.36
CA ILE A 108 3.01 -11.05 -17.51
C ILE A 108 1.56 -10.53 -17.51
N GLU A 109 1.31 -9.22 -17.53
CA GLU A 109 -0.03 -8.63 -17.39
C GLU A 109 -1.04 -9.24 -18.38
N ASP A 110 -0.68 -9.31 -19.66
CA ASP A 110 -1.51 -9.89 -20.74
C ASP A 110 -1.94 -11.35 -20.47
N VAL A 111 -1.16 -12.07 -19.66
CA VAL A 111 -1.38 -13.49 -19.36
C VAL A 111 -2.16 -13.69 -18.05
N LEU A 112 -2.31 -12.64 -17.22
CA LEU A 112 -3.10 -12.69 -15.98
C LEU A 112 -4.59 -12.88 -16.25
N GLY A 113 -5.07 -12.40 -17.40
CA GLY A 113 -6.47 -12.53 -17.81
C GLY A 113 -7.44 -11.67 -16.98
N CYS A 114 -6.96 -10.56 -16.40
CA CYS A 114 -7.82 -9.60 -15.72
C CYS A 114 -8.62 -8.77 -16.74
N PRO A 115 -9.88 -8.41 -16.42
CA PRO A 115 -10.77 -7.74 -17.37
C PRO A 115 -10.43 -6.26 -17.60
N THR A 116 -9.67 -5.66 -16.68
CA THR A 116 -9.19 -4.28 -16.72
C THR A 116 -7.68 -4.25 -16.53
N PRO A 117 -6.98 -3.21 -17.02
CA PRO A 117 -5.56 -3.00 -16.70
C PRO A 117 -5.33 -3.08 -15.18
N VAL A 118 -4.24 -3.72 -14.78
CA VAL A 118 -3.92 -3.84 -13.35
C VAL A 118 -3.50 -2.48 -12.79
N ASN A 119 -3.52 -2.34 -11.48
CA ASN A 119 -3.13 -1.12 -10.79
C ASN A 119 -1.70 -0.70 -11.17
N ALA A 120 -1.55 0.53 -11.64
CA ALA A 120 -0.28 1.13 -12.01
C ALA A 120 0.24 2.10 -10.93
N GLY A 121 -0.31 2.07 -9.71
CA GLY A 121 0.13 2.88 -8.59
C GLY A 121 1.47 2.35 -8.04
N PRO A 122 2.59 3.06 -8.22
CA PRO A 122 3.92 2.52 -8.02
C PRO A 122 4.28 2.45 -6.53
N GLN A 123 3.76 1.44 -5.82
CA GLN A 123 3.96 1.28 -4.36
C GLN A 123 5.46 1.18 -4.00
N HIS A 124 6.27 0.73 -4.95
CA HIS A 124 7.70 0.51 -4.78
C HIS A 124 8.46 1.78 -4.31
N PHE A 125 8.02 3.00 -4.65
CA PHE A 125 8.62 4.23 -4.13
C PHE A 125 8.48 4.35 -2.61
N VAL A 126 7.28 4.09 -2.10
CA VAL A 126 6.98 4.15 -0.65
C VAL A 126 7.63 2.97 0.08
N VAL A 127 7.65 1.78 -0.52
CA VAL A 127 8.34 0.60 0.04
C VAL A 127 9.85 0.87 0.22
N LYS A 128 10.50 1.49 -0.78
CA LYS A 128 11.92 1.89 -0.70
C LYS A 128 12.15 2.89 0.45
N ALA A 129 11.28 3.87 0.60
CA ALA A 129 11.34 4.84 1.69
C ALA A 129 11.16 4.16 3.06
N ALA A 130 10.16 3.30 3.21
CA ALA A 130 9.90 2.54 4.43
C ALA A 130 11.12 1.70 4.86
N LEU A 131 11.77 1.01 3.92
CA LEU A 131 12.98 0.25 4.20
C LEU A 131 14.14 1.13 4.68
N ARG A 132 14.31 2.32 4.07
CA ARG A 132 15.33 3.29 4.51
C ARG A 132 15.02 3.81 5.92
N HIS A 133 13.76 4.10 6.23
CA HIS A 133 13.35 4.53 7.57
C HIS A 133 13.53 3.44 8.60
N LEU A 134 13.19 2.18 8.29
CA LEU A 134 13.46 1.06 9.19
C LEU A 134 14.95 0.95 9.51
N THR A 135 15.82 1.14 8.50
CA THR A 135 17.27 1.14 8.70
C THR A 135 17.72 2.25 9.65
N ARG A 136 17.20 3.48 9.51
CA ARG A 136 17.51 4.59 10.43
C ARG A 136 16.99 4.30 11.83
N TRP A 137 15.76 3.82 11.94
CA TRP A 137 15.14 3.49 13.23
C TRP A 137 15.95 2.45 14.01
N ILE A 138 16.47 1.43 13.33
CA ILE A 138 17.35 0.42 13.92
C ILE A 138 18.71 1.01 14.33
N THR A 139 19.30 1.87 13.50
CA THR A 139 20.71 2.29 13.66
C THR A 139 20.90 3.48 14.58
N ASP A 140 19.99 4.45 14.55
CA ASP A 140 20.09 5.70 15.32
C ASP A 140 18.84 6.06 16.13
N GLY A 141 17.78 5.24 16.03
CA GLY A 141 16.55 5.42 16.80
C GLY A 141 15.57 6.43 16.20
N THR A 142 15.83 6.98 15.01
CA THR A 142 14.92 7.92 14.35
C THR A 142 13.73 7.17 13.74
N PRO A 143 12.50 7.34 14.26
CA PRO A 143 11.34 6.65 13.73
C PRO A 143 10.93 7.19 12.35
N PRO A 144 10.23 6.40 11.52
CA PRO A 144 9.53 6.91 10.35
C PRO A 144 8.50 7.97 10.75
N PRO A 145 8.17 8.91 9.84
CA PRO A 145 7.02 9.80 10.04
C PRO A 145 5.73 8.99 10.24
N GLU A 146 4.81 9.54 11.03
CA GLU A 146 3.43 9.04 11.12
C GLU A 146 2.71 9.34 9.81
N ALA A 147 1.90 8.41 9.34
CA ALA A 147 1.18 8.53 8.06
C ALA A 147 -0.33 8.67 8.29
N PRO A 148 -1.03 9.47 7.46
CA PRO A 148 -2.49 9.43 7.40
C PRO A 148 -2.99 7.99 7.12
N ARG A 149 -4.17 7.65 7.64
CA ARG A 149 -4.82 6.36 7.36
C ARG A 149 -5.71 6.49 6.13
N LEU A 150 -5.91 5.38 5.42
CA LEU A 150 -6.96 5.30 4.42
C LEU A 150 -8.31 5.43 5.12
N GLU A 151 -9.14 6.33 4.62
CA GLU A 151 -10.47 6.61 5.17
C GLU A 151 -11.43 5.49 4.80
N VAL A 152 -12.00 4.86 5.83
CA VAL A 152 -12.99 3.80 5.71
C VAL A 152 -14.23 4.22 6.48
N ASP A 153 -15.40 4.08 5.87
CA ASP A 153 -16.67 4.28 6.55
C ASP A 153 -16.89 3.14 7.56
N ASP A 154 -16.93 3.47 8.86
CA ASP A 154 -17.08 2.49 9.95
C ASP A 154 -18.39 1.70 9.89
N ALA A 155 -19.44 2.23 9.26
CA ALA A 155 -20.75 1.59 9.19
C ALA A 155 -20.82 0.57 8.03
N THR A 156 -20.17 0.85 6.91
CA THR A 156 -20.19 -0.03 5.73
C THR A 156 -18.93 -0.89 5.58
N GLY A 157 -17.82 -0.46 6.18
CA GLY A 157 -16.50 -1.06 5.98
C GLY A 157 -15.93 -0.81 4.58
N THR A 158 -16.44 0.19 3.86
CA THR A 158 -15.99 0.55 2.49
C THR A 158 -15.18 1.83 2.51
N TYR A 159 -14.33 2.04 1.50
CA TYR A 159 -13.57 3.28 1.40
C TYR A 159 -14.44 4.52 1.23
N VAL A 160 -13.99 5.62 1.82
CA VAL A 160 -14.44 6.97 1.45
C VAL A 160 -13.59 7.41 0.27
N VAL A 161 -14.25 7.78 -0.84
CA VAL A 161 -13.59 8.18 -2.09
C VAL A 161 -13.92 9.61 -2.47
N ASP A 162 -13.04 10.26 -3.23
CA ASP A 162 -13.26 11.57 -3.82
C ASP A 162 -14.12 11.52 -5.10
N ASP A 163 -14.31 12.67 -5.75
CA ASP A 163 -15.13 12.82 -6.95
C ASP A 163 -14.61 12.01 -8.15
N ASP A 164 -13.32 11.66 -8.16
CA ASP A 164 -12.69 10.84 -9.19
C ASP A 164 -12.65 9.35 -8.80
N GLY A 165 -13.21 8.99 -7.63
CA GLY A 165 -13.30 7.63 -7.12
C GLY A 165 -11.98 7.12 -6.54
N ILE A 166 -11.07 8.01 -6.14
CA ILE A 166 -9.81 7.68 -5.48
C ILE A 166 -10.03 7.74 -3.96
N VAL A 167 -9.49 6.76 -3.22
CA VAL A 167 -9.66 6.67 -1.77
C VAL A 167 -9.04 7.88 -1.07
N ALA A 168 -9.74 8.45 -0.09
CA ALA A 168 -9.27 9.56 0.74
C ALA A 168 -8.28 9.10 1.81
N GLY A 169 -7.40 10.02 2.22
CA GLY A 169 -6.36 9.74 3.21
C GLY A 169 -5.21 8.89 2.65
N GLY A 170 -4.53 8.19 3.56
CA GLY A 170 -3.32 7.43 3.24
C GLY A 170 -2.12 8.28 2.83
N ILE A 171 -1.02 7.60 2.51
CA ILE A 171 0.10 8.18 1.77
C ILE A 171 -0.34 8.30 0.31
N ARG A 172 -0.31 9.52 -0.23
CA ARG A 172 -0.65 9.82 -1.61
C ARG A 172 0.61 10.20 -2.38
N THR A 173 0.72 9.68 -3.60
CA THR A 173 1.80 10.02 -4.55
C THR A 173 1.25 10.97 -5.61
N PRO A 174 2.10 11.59 -6.45
CA PRO A 174 1.62 12.44 -7.55
C PRO A 174 0.64 11.77 -8.50
N LEU A 175 0.72 10.45 -8.67
CA LEU A 175 -0.23 9.70 -9.50
C LEU A 175 -1.66 9.65 -8.89
N VAL A 176 -1.78 9.98 -7.60
CA VAL A 176 -3.02 9.96 -6.82
C VAL A 176 -3.51 11.38 -6.53
N ASP A 177 -2.59 12.33 -6.28
CA ASP A 177 -2.92 13.75 -6.04
C ASP A 177 -3.13 14.55 -7.33
N VAL A 178 -2.51 14.11 -8.43
CA VAL A 178 -2.59 14.75 -9.75
C VAL A 178 -3.02 13.70 -10.79
N PRO A 179 -4.24 13.13 -10.66
CA PRO A 179 -4.63 11.94 -11.39
C PRO A 179 -4.92 12.23 -12.87
N VAL A 180 -4.38 11.38 -13.73
CA VAL A 180 -4.88 11.19 -15.12
C VAL A 180 -5.63 9.86 -15.30
N ASP A 181 -5.45 8.98 -14.32
CA ASP A 181 -6.10 7.69 -14.20
C ASP A 181 -6.61 7.56 -12.75
N ARG A 182 -7.78 6.97 -12.58
CA ARG A 182 -8.24 6.47 -11.29
C ARG A 182 -7.48 5.18 -10.98
N LEU A 183 -6.52 5.28 -10.07
CA LEU A 183 -5.82 4.13 -9.48
C LEU A 183 -6.60 3.62 -8.28
N SER A 184 -6.91 2.32 -8.26
CA SER A 184 -7.57 1.69 -7.12
C SER A 184 -6.94 0.35 -6.77
N GLY A 185 -6.92 0.04 -5.48
CA GLY A 185 -6.63 -1.28 -4.95
C GLY A 185 -7.76 -2.28 -5.21
N GLU A 186 -8.96 -1.83 -5.59
CA GLU A 186 -10.08 -2.71 -5.94
C GLU A 186 -10.01 -3.11 -7.42
N ALA A 187 -10.21 -4.40 -7.69
CA ALA A 187 -10.35 -4.93 -9.05
C ALA A 187 -11.79 -4.72 -9.55
N SER A 188 -12.01 -4.86 -10.87
CA SER A 188 -13.37 -4.76 -11.42
C SER A 188 -14.31 -5.82 -10.80
N PRO A 189 -15.62 -5.53 -10.66
CA PRO A 189 -16.59 -6.49 -10.11
C PRO A 189 -16.67 -7.83 -10.86
N GLU A 190 -16.32 -7.85 -12.15
CA GLU A 190 -16.30 -9.03 -13.02
C GLU A 190 -14.99 -9.82 -12.94
N ALA A 191 -14.02 -9.35 -12.15
CA ALA A 191 -12.69 -9.93 -12.07
C ALA A 191 -12.69 -11.32 -11.42
N SER A 192 -11.78 -12.18 -11.87
CA SER A 192 -11.55 -13.47 -11.20
C SER A 192 -10.98 -13.26 -9.79
N VAL A 193 -11.11 -14.28 -8.92
CA VAL A 193 -10.55 -14.22 -7.56
C VAL A 193 -9.04 -13.92 -7.57
N ALA A 194 -8.30 -14.42 -8.55
CA ALA A 194 -6.87 -14.13 -8.68
C ALA A 194 -6.61 -12.65 -8.96
N CYS A 195 -7.48 -11.99 -9.72
CA CYS A 195 -7.34 -10.59 -10.09
C CYS A 195 -7.67 -9.62 -8.95
N LEU A 196 -8.33 -10.08 -7.88
CA LEU A 196 -8.64 -9.25 -6.71
C LEU A 196 -7.39 -8.68 -6.01
N LEU A 197 -6.21 -9.26 -6.27
CA LEU A 197 -4.92 -8.80 -5.74
C LEU A 197 -4.24 -7.70 -6.58
N PHE A 198 -4.72 -7.48 -7.81
CA PHE A 198 -4.03 -6.60 -8.76
C PHE A 198 -4.67 -5.22 -8.89
N GLY A 199 -5.78 -4.95 -8.19
CA GLY A 199 -6.50 -3.69 -8.28
C GLY A 199 -6.91 -3.34 -9.72
N SER A 200 -7.00 -2.05 -10.01
CA SER A 200 -7.32 -1.57 -11.35
C SER A 200 -6.75 -0.18 -11.65
N THR A 201 -6.54 0.07 -12.94
CA THR A 201 -6.25 1.40 -13.50
C THR A 201 -7.33 1.77 -14.50
N THR A 202 -8.01 2.89 -14.27
CA THR A 202 -9.07 3.38 -15.16
C THR A 202 -8.76 4.81 -15.62
N PRO A 203 -8.54 5.05 -16.93
CA PRO A 203 -8.39 6.40 -17.47
C PRO A 203 -9.50 7.37 -17.05
N LEU A 204 -9.14 8.58 -16.61
CA LEU A 204 -10.10 9.67 -16.51
C LEU A 204 -10.52 10.12 -17.92
N ALA A 205 -11.76 10.58 -18.04
CA ALA A 205 -12.31 11.05 -19.31
C ALA A 205 -11.72 12.41 -19.70
N ASP A 206 -11.60 12.67 -21.01
CA ASP A 206 -10.97 13.89 -21.54
C ASP A 206 -11.64 15.18 -21.04
N ASP A 207 -12.96 15.18 -20.85
CA ASP A 207 -13.69 16.32 -20.29
C ASP A 207 -13.28 16.59 -18.83
N ARG A 208 -13.15 15.53 -18.04
CA ARG A 208 -12.63 15.62 -16.67
C ARG A 208 -11.18 16.09 -16.63
N LEU A 209 -10.32 15.60 -17.53
CA LEU A 209 -8.93 16.06 -17.63
C LEU A 209 -8.85 17.55 -18.00
N ALA A 210 -9.69 18.03 -18.91
CA ALA A 210 -9.76 19.44 -19.28
C ALA A 210 -10.31 20.35 -18.16
N GLU A 211 -11.12 19.80 -17.24
CA GLU A 211 -11.55 20.51 -16.03
C GLU A 211 -10.42 20.63 -14.99
N LEU A 212 -9.64 19.56 -14.81
CA LEU A 212 -8.55 19.50 -13.84
C LEU A 212 -7.32 20.28 -14.31
N TYR A 213 -6.98 20.17 -15.60
CA TYR A 213 -5.73 20.65 -16.17
C TYR A 213 -6.00 21.49 -17.42
N PRO A 214 -5.85 22.83 -17.34
CA PRO A 214 -5.99 23.71 -18.50
C PRO A 214 -4.99 23.42 -19.63
N ASP A 215 -3.79 22.94 -19.28
CA ASP A 215 -2.73 22.57 -20.22
C ASP A 215 -1.73 21.61 -19.56
N ALA A 216 -0.88 20.99 -20.40
CA ALA A 216 0.13 20.03 -19.96
C ALA A 216 1.19 20.65 -19.02
N ASP A 217 1.51 21.94 -19.17
CA ASP A 217 2.46 22.64 -18.30
C ASP A 217 1.90 22.78 -16.87
N THR A 218 0.60 23.06 -16.75
CA THR A 218 -0.11 23.12 -15.46
C THR A 218 -0.14 21.76 -14.78
N TYR A 219 -0.42 20.69 -15.54
CA TYR A 219 -0.34 19.31 -15.04
C TYR A 219 1.06 18.96 -14.52
N LEU A 220 2.11 19.23 -15.32
CA LEU A 220 3.49 18.92 -14.94
C LEU A 220 3.95 19.70 -13.71
N ALA A 221 3.58 20.97 -13.61
CA ALA A 221 3.89 21.79 -12.44
C ALA A 221 3.19 21.27 -11.16
N ALA A 222 1.93 20.85 -11.27
CA ALA A 222 1.21 20.24 -10.15
C ALA A 222 1.82 18.90 -9.76
N PHE A 223 2.19 18.07 -10.73
CA PHE A 223 2.81 16.76 -10.51
C PHE A 223 4.17 16.90 -9.81
N GLU A 224 5.01 17.84 -10.27
CA GLU A 224 6.30 18.14 -9.63
C GLU A 224 6.12 18.66 -8.20
N ALA A 225 5.16 19.55 -7.96
CA ALA A 225 4.87 20.04 -6.62
C ALA A 225 4.43 18.91 -5.67
N SER A 226 3.51 18.04 -6.09
CA SER A 226 3.10 16.86 -5.31
C SER A 226 4.27 15.91 -5.07
N ALA A 227 5.18 15.74 -6.04
CA ALA A 227 6.36 14.88 -5.90
C ALA A 227 7.29 15.42 -4.80
N ASP A 228 7.55 16.71 -4.83
CA ASP A 228 8.38 17.38 -3.82
C ASP A 228 7.73 17.33 -2.43
N GLU A 229 6.40 17.45 -2.33
CA GLU A 229 5.67 17.34 -1.07
C GLU A 229 5.77 15.94 -0.45
N VAL A 230 5.53 14.88 -1.22
CA VAL A 230 5.61 13.50 -0.69
C VAL A 230 7.04 13.09 -0.33
N ILE A 231 8.04 13.61 -1.05
CA ILE A 231 9.46 13.44 -0.72
C ILE A 231 9.81 14.19 0.57
N ALA A 232 9.39 15.45 0.70
CA ALA A 232 9.62 16.25 1.90
C ALA A 232 8.93 15.66 3.15
N ALA A 233 7.76 15.05 2.97
CA ALA A 233 7.06 14.31 4.02
C ALA A 233 7.79 12.99 4.40
N GLY A 234 8.76 12.55 3.61
CA GLY A 234 9.59 11.38 3.87
C GLY A 234 8.97 10.06 3.41
N PHE A 235 7.90 10.09 2.61
CA PHE A 235 7.25 8.89 2.09
C PHE A 235 7.81 8.42 0.74
N VAL A 236 8.60 9.26 0.07
CA VAL A 236 9.43 8.88 -1.10
C VAL A 236 10.87 9.36 -0.85
N LEU A 237 11.86 8.68 -1.42
CA LEU A 237 13.27 9.06 -1.32
C LEU A 237 13.62 10.17 -2.31
N ASP A 238 14.48 11.11 -1.91
CA ASP A 238 15.06 12.12 -2.81
C ASP A 238 15.74 11.46 -4.03
N ASP A 239 16.43 10.33 -3.80
CA ASP A 239 17.14 9.54 -4.81
C ASP A 239 16.20 9.03 -5.93
N ASP A 240 14.89 8.95 -5.65
CA ASP A 240 13.87 8.44 -6.55
C ASP A 240 13.10 9.56 -7.30
N ARG A 241 13.40 10.83 -7.04
CA ARG A 241 12.66 11.97 -7.60
C ARG A 241 12.54 11.91 -9.13
N ASP A 242 13.66 11.74 -9.83
CA ASP A 242 13.67 11.71 -11.30
C ASP A 242 12.84 10.54 -11.85
N ALA A 243 12.88 9.38 -11.17
CA ALA A 243 12.08 8.22 -11.55
C ALA A 243 10.59 8.46 -11.28
N LEU A 244 10.22 9.11 -10.18
CA LEU A 244 8.84 9.46 -9.89
C LEU A 244 8.28 10.47 -10.91
N LEU A 245 9.05 11.50 -11.26
CA LEU A 245 8.66 12.48 -12.28
C LEU A 245 8.50 11.87 -13.67
N ALA A 246 9.23 10.79 -13.98
CA ALA A 246 9.10 10.07 -15.23
C ALA A 246 7.76 9.30 -15.38
N GLU A 247 6.99 9.14 -14.29
CA GLU A 247 5.65 8.54 -14.31
C GLU A 247 4.56 9.53 -14.80
N ALA A 248 4.88 10.82 -14.96
CA ALA A 248 3.93 11.81 -15.44
C ALA A 248 3.50 11.51 -16.90
N GLN A 249 2.22 11.74 -17.22
CA GLN A 249 1.64 11.47 -18.53
C GLN A 249 1.10 12.75 -19.21
N PRO A 250 1.95 13.73 -19.58
CA PRO A 250 1.50 15.00 -20.16
C PRO A 250 0.79 14.84 -21.50
N ASP A 251 1.06 13.77 -22.25
CA ASP A 251 0.41 13.48 -23.54
C ASP A 251 -1.08 13.14 -23.42
N ARG A 252 -1.58 12.92 -22.20
CA ARG A 252 -2.99 12.68 -21.91
C ARG A 252 -3.80 13.97 -21.77
N ILE A 253 -3.15 15.12 -21.63
CA ILE A 253 -3.83 16.39 -21.37
C ILE A 253 -4.35 16.99 -22.70
N PRO A 254 -5.66 17.25 -22.85
CA PRO A 254 -6.28 17.70 -24.11
C PRO A 254 -5.83 19.07 -24.65
#